data_AF-G5BGD3-F1
#
_entry.id   AF-G5BGD3-F1
#
_cell.length_a   1.000
_cell.length_b   1.000
_cell.length_c   1.000
_cell.angle_alpha   90.00
_cell.angle_beta   90.00
_cell.angle_gamma   90.00
#
_symmetry.space_group_name_H-M   'P 1'
#
loop_
_entity.id
_entity.type
_entity.pdbx_description
1 polymer ?
#
loop_
_entity_poly.entity_id
_entity_poly.type
_entity_poly.pdbx_seq_one_letter_code
_entity_poly.pdbx_strand_id
1 'polypeptide(L)'
;PQRAADMKKDVCILLVGEVGKTSLIMSRVSEEFPEEVPPRAEEITILADVTPERVPTHIVDYSEAEQSDEQLHQEISQANAICIVYAVNNKHSIDKVTSQWIPLINERTDKDNSLPLILVGNKSDLVEYSSMETILTIMNQYTEIETCVECSTKNLKNISELFYYAQKAVLHPTGPLYCPEDKEMKTACIKALTRIFKISDQDNDGTLDGAELNFFQRICFNTPLAPQALEGVKNVVRKHISDGVADSGMTLKGFLFLHTLFIQRGRHETTWTV
;
A
#
# COMPACT_ATOMS: atom_id res chain seq x y z
N PRO A 1 23.24 16.26 13.95
CA PRO A 1 22.28 15.58 14.84
C PRO A 1 21.77 14.27 14.18
N GLN A 2 22.59 13.22 14.27
CA GLN A 2 22.36 11.86 13.75
C GLN A 2 21.43 11.05 14.66
N ARG A 3 20.19 11.51 14.86
CA ARG A 3 19.25 10.82 15.78
C ARG A 3 17.84 10.58 15.22
N ALA A 4 17.66 10.71 13.90
CA ALA A 4 16.36 10.48 13.24
C ALA A 4 16.43 9.53 12.02
N ALA A 5 17.58 8.91 11.75
CA ALA A 5 17.78 8.08 10.55
C ALA A 5 17.70 6.55 10.77
N ASP A 6 17.64 6.07 12.02
CA ASP A 6 17.77 4.64 12.36
C ASP A 6 16.54 4.07 13.09
N MET A 7 15.37 4.14 12.47
CA MET A 7 14.25 3.23 12.80
C MET A 7 13.41 2.93 11.54
N LYS A 8 14.07 2.52 10.45
CA LYS A 8 13.33 1.79 9.41
C LYS A 8 13.07 0.40 9.98
N LYS A 9 11.86 0.18 10.51
CA LYS A 9 11.43 -1.14 10.99
C LYS A 9 11.54 -2.11 9.81
N ASP A 10 12.16 -3.26 10.04
CA ASP A 10 12.15 -4.35 9.08
C ASP A 10 10.70 -4.73 8.76
N VAL A 11 10.40 -4.97 7.48
CA VAL A 11 9.05 -5.32 7.02
C VAL A 11 8.96 -6.83 6.88
N CYS A 12 8.05 -7.48 7.61
CA CYS A 12 7.75 -8.89 7.46
C CYS A 12 6.46 -9.09 6.65
N ILE A 13 6.57 -9.78 5.51
CA ILE A 13 5.46 -10.15 4.63
C ILE A 13 5.24 -11.66 4.73
N LEU A 14 4.07 -12.06 5.20
CA LEU A 14 3.67 -13.47 5.26
C LEU A 14 2.81 -13.84 4.05
N LEU A 15 3.12 -14.96 3.40
CA LEU A 15 2.28 -15.53 2.34
C LEU A 15 1.48 -16.70 2.89
N VAL A 16 0.15 -16.57 2.87
CA VAL A 16 -0.81 -17.63 3.23
C VAL A 16 -1.69 -18.00 2.02
N GLY A 17 -2.37 -19.14 2.07
CA GLY A 17 -3.19 -19.63 0.96
C GLY A 17 -2.81 -21.01 0.43
N GLU A 18 -3.58 -21.48 -0.54
CA GLU A 18 -3.55 -22.90 -0.96
C GLU A 18 -2.46 -23.20 -1.99
N VAL A 19 -2.16 -22.26 -2.90
CA VAL A 19 -1.43 -22.59 -4.13
C VAL A 19 -0.45 -21.50 -4.57
N GLY A 20 0.74 -21.91 -4.99
CA GLY A 20 1.70 -21.06 -5.70
C GLY A 20 2.48 -20.06 -4.83
N LYS A 21 2.43 -20.18 -3.50
CA LYS A 21 3.15 -19.29 -2.56
C LYS A 21 4.67 -19.47 -2.65
N THR A 22 5.14 -20.70 -2.45
CA THR A 22 6.54 -21.08 -2.57
C THR A 22 7.11 -20.73 -3.94
N SER A 23 6.36 -21.01 -5.01
CA SER A 23 6.76 -20.64 -6.38
C SER A 23 6.88 -19.12 -6.54
N LEU A 24 5.97 -18.31 -5.99
CA LEU A 24 6.06 -16.84 -6.03
C LEU A 24 7.33 -16.33 -5.35
N ILE A 25 7.65 -16.88 -4.18
CA ILE A 25 8.82 -16.49 -3.38
C ILE A 25 10.11 -16.87 -4.12
N MET A 26 10.20 -18.13 -4.57
CA MET A 26 11.38 -18.60 -5.31
C MET A 26 11.58 -17.83 -6.61
N SER A 27 10.53 -17.62 -7.40
CA SER A 27 10.61 -16.85 -8.65
C SER A 27 11.00 -15.38 -8.43
N ARG A 28 10.68 -14.80 -7.28
CA ARG A 28 11.14 -13.44 -6.96
C ARG A 28 12.66 -13.38 -6.78
N VAL A 29 13.27 -14.46 -6.29
CA VAL A 29 14.71 -14.53 -6.00
C VAL A 29 15.51 -15.02 -7.20
N SER A 30 15.05 -16.06 -7.88
CA SER A 30 15.74 -16.62 -9.04
C SER A 30 15.49 -15.85 -10.33
N GLU A 31 14.46 -14.99 -10.38
CA GLU A 31 13.95 -14.38 -11.61
C GLU A 31 13.58 -15.43 -12.68
N GLU A 32 13.24 -16.65 -12.25
CA GLU A 32 12.87 -17.78 -13.11
C GLU A 32 11.75 -18.61 -12.46
N PHE A 33 10.95 -19.31 -13.27
CA PHE A 33 9.91 -20.19 -12.74
C PHE A 33 10.50 -21.54 -12.30
N PRO A 34 10.36 -21.94 -11.02
CA PRO A 34 10.80 -23.26 -10.57
C PRO A 34 9.84 -24.35 -11.05
N GLU A 35 10.36 -25.37 -11.74
CA GLU A 35 9.56 -26.55 -12.14
C GLU A 35 9.12 -27.39 -10.93
N GLU A 36 9.98 -27.49 -9.92
CA GLU A 36 9.72 -28.17 -8.66
C GLU A 36 9.95 -27.21 -7.49
N VAL A 37 9.07 -27.26 -6.49
CA VAL A 37 9.18 -26.45 -5.28
C VAL A 37 9.05 -27.34 -4.04
N PRO A 38 9.80 -27.04 -2.96
CA PRO A 38 9.57 -27.68 -1.67
C PRO A 38 8.17 -27.30 -1.12
N PRO A 39 7.67 -27.97 -0.07
CA PRO A 39 6.40 -27.61 0.56
C PRO A 39 6.40 -26.21 1.19
N ARG A 40 7.58 -25.71 1.59
CA ARG A 40 7.79 -24.37 2.18
C ARG A 40 9.12 -23.80 1.70
N ALA A 41 9.14 -22.50 1.36
CA ALA A 41 10.41 -21.79 1.11
C ALA A 41 11.10 -21.44 2.43
N GLU A 42 12.43 -21.39 2.42
CA GLU A 42 13.18 -20.74 3.51
C GLU A 42 12.84 -19.25 3.57
N GLU A 43 12.95 -18.65 4.76
CA GLU A 43 12.74 -17.21 4.92
C GLU A 43 13.74 -16.44 4.06
N ILE A 44 13.22 -15.50 3.26
CA ILE A 44 14.03 -14.71 2.34
C ILE A 44 14.09 -13.27 2.84
N THR A 45 15.31 -12.73 2.91
CA THR A 45 15.52 -11.30 3.21
C THR A 45 15.92 -10.55 1.96
N ILE A 46 15.06 -9.65 1.50
CA ILE A 46 15.38 -8.67 0.47
C ILE A 46 16.05 -7.48 1.15
N LEU A 47 17.31 -7.21 0.80
CA LEU A 47 18.10 -6.13 1.38
C LEU A 47 17.52 -4.76 1.02
N ALA A 48 17.69 -3.79 1.92
CA ALA A 48 17.20 -2.42 1.72
C ALA A 48 17.65 -1.83 0.37
N ASP A 49 18.90 -2.04 -0.04
CA ASP A 49 19.47 -1.45 -1.27
C ASP A 49 18.78 -1.89 -2.56
N VAL A 50 18.06 -3.01 -2.54
CA VAL A 50 17.34 -3.54 -3.70
C VAL A 50 15.82 -3.34 -3.60
N THR A 51 15.32 -2.77 -2.50
CA THR A 51 13.91 -2.41 -2.33
C THR A 51 13.66 -0.95 -2.75
N PRO A 52 12.53 -0.64 -3.42
CA PRO A 52 12.18 0.73 -3.78
C PRO A 52 12.13 1.68 -2.57
N GLU A 53 11.67 1.17 -1.43
CA GLU A 53 11.45 1.93 -0.19
C GLU A 53 12.71 2.01 0.71
N ARG A 54 13.79 1.32 0.31
CA ARG A 54 15.05 1.20 1.05
C ARG A 54 14.87 0.69 2.48
N VAL A 55 14.09 -0.38 2.65
CA VAL A 55 13.81 -1.03 3.94
C VAL A 55 14.05 -2.54 3.78
N PRO A 56 14.76 -3.21 4.71
CA PRO A 56 14.89 -4.66 4.66
C PRO A 56 13.51 -5.33 4.73
N THR A 57 13.27 -6.30 3.86
CA THR A 57 11.98 -6.99 3.78
C THR A 57 12.17 -8.50 3.92
N HIS A 58 11.54 -9.07 4.93
CA HIS A 58 11.47 -10.49 5.20
C HIS A 58 10.23 -11.07 4.51
N ILE A 59 10.39 -12.15 3.77
CA ILE A 59 9.31 -12.86 3.11
C ILE A 59 9.23 -14.25 3.71
N VAL A 60 8.08 -14.55 4.32
CA VAL A 60 7.82 -15.80 5.03
C VAL A 60 6.76 -16.60 4.27
N ASP A 61 7.04 -17.88 4.03
CA ASP A 61 6.10 -18.84 3.43
C ASP A 61 5.43 -19.67 4.52
N TYR A 62 4.09 -19.73 4.48
CA TYR A 62 3.33 -20.65 5.32
C TYR A 62 3.02 -21.96 4.59
N SER A 63 3.28 -23.10 5.24
CA SER A 63 2.88 -24.41 4.72
C SER A 63 2.17 -25.25 5.77
N GLU A 64 0.90 -25.57 5.53
CA GLU A 64 0.09 -26.46 6.39
C GLU A 64 0.70 -27.87 6.50
N ALA A 65 1.49 -28.29 5.51
CA ALA A 65 2.16 -29.59 5.54
C ALA A 65 3.36 -29.64 6.50
N GLU A 66 3.98 -28.50 6.80
CA GLU A 66 5.21 -28.41 7.60
C GLU A 66 5.02 -27.66 8.92
N GLN A 67 3.94 -26.90 9.08
CA GLN A 67 3.72 -26.01 10.22
C GLN A 67 2.38 -26.26 10.91
N SER A 68 2.37 -26.14 12.24
CA SER A 68 1.15 -26.23 13.04
C SER A 68 0.38 -24.90 13.09
N ASP A 69 -0.88 -24.96 13.53
CA ASP A 69 -1.72 -23.78 13.76
C ASP A 69 -1.07 -22.80 14.75
N GLU A 70 -0.37 -23.28 15.78
CA GLU A 70 0.37 -22.40 16.69
C GLU A 70 1.51 -21.64 16.00
N GLN A 71 2.20 -22.28 15.06
CA GLN A 71 3.25 -21.62 14.27
C GLN A 71 2.65 -20.59 13.32
N LEU A 72 1.53 -20.90 12.66
CA LEU A 72 0.78 -19.93 11.85
C LEU A 72 0.39 -18.70 12.68
N HIS A 73 -0.09 -18.90 13.91
CA HIS A 73 -0.45 -17.79 14.79
C HIS A 73 0.75 -16.91 15.14
N GLN A 74 1.93 -17.50 15.36
CA GLN A 74 3.16 -16.76 15.61
C GLN A 74 3.58 -15.96 14.37
N GLU A 75 3.50 -16.55 13.17
CA GLU A 75 3.82 -15.87 11.92
C GLU A 75 2.87 -14.70 11.65
N ILE A 76 1.55 -14.88 11.84
CA ILE A 76 0.56 -13.80 11.71
C ILE A 76 0.85 -12.66 12.69
N SER A 77 1.24 -12.98 13.92
CA SER A 77 1.55 -11.98 14.95
C SER A 77 2.84 -11.19 14.64
N GLN A 78 3.78 -11.79 13.92
CA GLN A 78 5.05 -11.16 13.52
C GLN A 78 4.94 -10.42 12.18
N ALA A 79 3.96 -10.77 11.35
CA ALA A 79 3.75 -10.16 10.06
C ALA A 79 3.37 -8.67 10.20
N ASN A 80 3.84 -7.86 9.26
CA ASN A 80 3.41 -6.47 9.08
C ASN A 80 2.47 -6.32 7.89
N ALA A 81 2.46 -7.28 6.97
CA ALA A 81 1.46 -7.44 5.92
C ALA A 81 1.24 -8.92 5.63
N ILE A 82 0.04 -9.29 5.21
CA ILE A 82 -0.29 -10.67 4.82
C ILE A 82 -0.79 -10.69 3.38
N CYS A 83 -0.13 -11.51 2.57
CA CYS A 83 -0.53 -11.81 1.20
C CYS A 83 -1.35 -13.10 1.19
N ILE A 84 -2.65 -13.01 0.89
CA ILE A 84 -3.54 -14.17 0.77
C ILE A 84 -3.56 -14.61 -0.69
N VAL A 85 -2.91 -15.74 -0.98
CA VAL A 85 -2.71 -16.27 -2.33
C VAL A 85 -3.82 -17.25 -2.70
N TYR A 86 -4.51 -16.95 -3.79
CA TYR A 86 -5.47 -17.83 -4.44
C TYR A 86 -5.07 -18.04 -5.90
N ALA A 87 -5.65 -19.03 -6.58
CA ALA A 87 -5.49 -19.18 -8.01
C ALA A 87 -6.73 -18.68 -8.74
N VAL A 88 -6.53 -17.83 -9.75
CA VAL A 88 -7.63 -17.21 -10.51
C VAL A 88 -8.51 -18.24 -11.24
N ASN A 89 -7.96 -19.42 -11.53
CA ASN A 89 -8.67 -20.52 -12.16
C ASN A 89 -9.31 -21.51 -11.17
N ASN A 90 -9.24 -21.26 -9.86
CA ASN A 90 -9.74 -22.15 -8.82
C ASN A 90 -10.68 -21.43 -7.84
N LYS A 91 -11.98 -21.58 -8.07
CA LYS A 91 -13.03 -20.97 -7.23
C LYS A 91 -12.94 -21.38 -5.76
N HIS A 92 -12.58 -22.63 -5.46
CA HIS A 92 -12.45 -23.09 -4.06
C HIS A 92 -11.36 -22.32 -3.31
N SER A 93 -10.25 -21.97 -3.99
CA SER A 93 -9.20 -21.15 -3.37
C SER A 93 -9.65 -19.71 -3.09
N ILE A 94 -10.55 -19.16 -3.91
CA ILE A 94 -11.17 -17.85 -3.71
C ILE A 94 -12.16 -17.90 -2.54
N ASP A 95 -13.01 -18.94 -2.50
CA ASP A 95 -13.99 -19.11 -1.41
C ASP A 95 -13.29 -19.28 -0.04
N LYS A 96 -12.11 -19.90 0.00
CA LYS A 96 -11.28 -20.01 1.22
C LYS A 96 -10.74 -18.66 1.71
N VAL A 97 -10.57 -17.67 0.84
CA VAL A 97 -10.13 -16.32 1.27
C VAL A 97 -11.10 -15.75 2.31
N THR A 98 -12.40 -15.79 2.02
CA THR A 98 -13.44 -15.22 2.90
C THR A 98 -13.93 -16.19 3.96
N SER A 99 -13.93 -17.50 3.70
CA SER A 99 -14.44 -18.49 4.65
C SER A 99 -13.42 -18.94 5.70
N GLN A 100 -12.12 -18.82 5.42
CA GLN A 100 -11.05 -19.32 6.29
C GLN A 100 -10.00 -18.24 6.60
N TRP A 101 -9.31 -17.71 5.60
CA TRP A 101 -8.10 -16.90 5.82
C TRP A 101 -8.38 -15.55 6.47
N ILE A 102 -9.31 -14.75 5.93
CA ILE A 102 -9.63 -13.44 6.52
C ILE A 102 -10.17 -13.58 7.95
N PRO A 103 -11.16 -14.45 8.25
CA PRO A 103 -11.62 -14.65 9.62
C PRO A 103 -10.51 -15.08 10.58
N LEU A 104 -9.64 -16.02 10.17
CA LEU A 104 -8.53 -16.49 10.99
C LEU A 104 -7.55 -15.37 11.32
N ILE A 105 -7.22 -14.53 10.34
CA ILE A 105 -6.32 -13.39 10.56
C ILE A 105 -6.98 -12.37 11.49
N ASN A 106 -8.25 -12.03 11.27
CA ASN A 106 -9.00 -11.05 12.06
C ASN A 106 -9.23 -11.49 13.50
N GLU A 107 -9.38 -12.80 13.77
CA GLU A 107 -9.46 -13.34 15.13
C GLU A 107 -8.15 -13.20 15.93
N ARG A 108 -7.03 -13.01 15.21
CA ARG A 108 -5.67 -13.04 15.77
C ARG A 108 -4.96 -11.70 15.72
N THR A 109 -5.57 -10.70 15.09
CA THR A 109 -5.05 -9.33 15.05
C THR A 109 -5.79 -8.44 16.03
N ASP A 110 -5.04 -7.59 16.74
CA ASP A 110 -5.62 -6.58 17.62
C ASP A 110 -6.41 -5.57 16.79
N LYS A 111 -7.64 -5.27 17.22
CA LYS A 111 -8.53 -4.31 16.52
C LYS A 111 -7.93 -2.90 16.37
N ASP A 112 -6.98 -2.55 17.23
CA ASP A 112 -6.30 -1.24 17.21
C ASP A 112 -5.10 -1.21 16.26
N ASN A 113 -4.64 -2.36 15.75
CA ASN A 113 -3.52 -2.45 14.81
C ASN A 113 -4.01 -2.98 13.46
N SER A 114 -4.18 -2.10 12.48
CA SER A 114 -4.59 -2.49 11.13
C SER A 114 -3.45 -3.26 10.45
N LEU A 115 -3.56 -4.58 10.39
CA LEU A 115 -2.66 -5.44 9.60
C LEU A 115 -3.15 -5.46 8.15
N PRO A 116 -2.44 -4.83 7.19
CA PRO A 116 -2.89 -4.78 5.81
C PRO A 116 -2.90 -6.16 5.15
N LEU A 117 -4.01 -6.46 4.48
CA LEU A 117 -4.18 -7.67 3.68
C LEU A 117 -4.04 -7.35 2.19
N ILE A 118 -3.33 -8.20 1.47
CA ILE A 118 -3.17 -8.12 0.02
C ILE A 118 -3.70 -9.41 -0.60
N LEU A 119 -4.69 -9.29 -1.49
CA LEU A 119 -5.20 -10.44 -2.24
C LEU A 119 -4.33 -10.70 -3.46
N VAL A 120 -3.86 -11.94 -3.61
CA VAL A 120 -2.94 -12.32 -4.68
C VAL A 120 -3.56 -13.38 -5.57
N GLY A 121 -4.02 -12.98 -6.76
CA GLY A 121 -4.57 -13.86 -7.77
C GLY A 121 -3.49 -14.45 -8.65
N ASN A 122 -2.96 -15.60 -8.29
CA ASN A 122 -1.90 -16.26 -9.05
C ASN A 122 -2.46 -17.12 -10.21
N LYS A 123 -1.57 -17.58 -11.09
CA LYS A 123 -1.85 -18.39 -12.29
C LYS A 123 -2.70 -17.65 -13.33
N SER A 124 -2.49 -16.33 -13.45
CA SER A 124 -3.17 -15.51 -14.47
C SER A 124 -2.86 -15.92 -15.91
N ASP A 125 -1.85 -16.76 -16.13
CA ASP A 125 -1.53 -17.36 -17.43
C ASP A 125 -2.53 -18.44 -17.88
N LEU A 126 -3.34 -18.97 -16.97
CA LEU A 126 -4.31 -20.04 -17.26
C LEU A 126 -5.69 -19.52 -17.69
N VAL A 127 -5.92 -18.21 -17.63
CA VAL A 127 -7.21 -17.59 -17.93
C VAL A 127 -7.02 -16.34 -18.78
N GLU A 128 -7.99 -16.07 -19.66
CA GLU A 128 -8.03 -14.83 -20.45
C GLU A 128 -8.91 -13.74 -19.82
N TYR A 129 -9.67 -14.10 -18.78
CA TYR A 129 -10.52 -13.19 -18.02
C TYR A 129 -9.88 -12.84 -16.67
N SER A 130 -10.29 -11.70 -16.12
CA SER A 130 -9.84 -11.23 -14.81
C SER A 130 -10.78 -11.69 -13.71
N SER A 131 -10.25 -12.09 -12.56
CA SER A 131 -11.01 -12.43 -11.35
C SER A 131 -11.56 -11.22 -10.61
N MET A 132 -11.25 -10.01 -11.09
CA MET A 132 -11.51 -8.73 -10.42
C MET A 132 -12.97 -8.50 -10.03
N GLU A 133 -13.97 -8.93 -10.79
CA GLU A 133 -15.37 -8.72 -10.40
C GLU A 133 -15.73 -9.39 -9.06
N THR A 134 -15.24 -10.62 -8.86
CA THR A 134 -15.46 -11.35 -7.60
C THR A 134 -14.65 -10.71 -6.48
N ILE A 135 -13.41 -10.35 -6.77
CA ILE A 135 -12.48 -9.79 -5.78
C ILE A 135 -12.90 -8.39 -5.32
N LEU A 136 -13.40 -7.54 -6.21
CA LEU A 136 -13.94 -6.22 -5.84
C LEU A 136 -15.10 -6.32 -4.85
N THR A 137 -15.91 -7.38 -4.96
CA THR A 137 -16.98 -7.64 -3.99
C THR A 137 -16.41 -7.95 -2.61
N ILE A 138 -15.33 -8.74 -2.55
CA ILE A 138 -14.63 -9.08 -1.30
C ILE A 138 -13.95 -7.83 -0.71
N MET A 139 -13.26 -7.04 -1.53
CA MET A 139 -12.61 -5.80 -1.08
C MET A 139 -13.60 -4.79 -0.49
N ASN A 140 -14.81 -4.70 -1.05
CA ASN A 140 -15.86 -3.84 -0.48
C ASN A 140 -16.44 -4.38 0.84
N GLN A 141 -16.26 -5.67 1.13
CA GLN A 141 -16.72 -6.28 2.38
C GLN A 141 -15.69 -6.19 3.51
N TYR A 142 -14.39 -6.18 3.18
CA TYR A 142 -13.29 -6.21 4.14
C TYR A 142 -12.36 -5.01 3.93
N THR A 143 -12.49 -4.03 4.81
CA THR A 143 -11.73 -2.77 4.80
C THR A 143 -10.23 -2.95 5.06
N GLU A 144 -9.85 -4.08 5.64
CA GLU A 144 -8.47 -4.49 5.93
C GLU A 144 -7.70 -4.88 4.66
N ILE A 145 -8.42 -5.12 3.54
CA ILE A 145 -7.81 -5.42 2.25
C ILE A 145 -7.39 -4.10 1.60
N GLU A 146 -6.08 -3.85 1.60
CA GLU A 146 -5.52 -2.61 1.05
C GLU A 146 -5.55 -2.62 -0.48
N THR A 147 -5.25 -3.78 -1.08
CA THR A 147 -5.14 -3.93 -2.54
C THR A 147 -5.24 -5.39 -2.98
N CYS A 148 -5.39 -5.59 -4.28
CA CYS A 148 -5.31 -6.89 -4.93
C CYS A 148 -4.37 -6.86 -6.13
N VAL A 149 -3.65 -7.95 -6.36
CA VAL A 149 -2.70 -8.10 -7.46
C VAL A 149 -2.95 -9.43 -8.16
N GLU A 150 -3.24 -9.38 -9.46
CA GLU A 150 -3.23 -10.59 -10.29
C GLU A 150 -1.83 -10.80 -10.86
N CYS A 151 -1.27 -12.00 -10.69
CA CYS A 151 0.07 -12.34 -11.12
C CYS A 151 0.13 -13.71 -11.82
N SER A 152 1.22 -13.93 -12.56
CA SER A 152 1.58 -15.24 -13.07
C SER A 152 3.01 -15.53 -12.67
N THR A 153 3.18 -16.46 -11.74
CA THR A 153 4.51 -16.93 -11.37
C THR A 153 5.23 -17.55 -12.58
N LYS A 154 4.50 -18.29 -13.41
CA LYS A 154 5.03 -18.97 -14.60
C LYS A 154 5.64 -18.01 -15.62
N ASN A 155 4.97 -16.88 -15.85
CA ASN A 155 5.41 -15.87 -16.81
C ASN A 155 6.13 -14.70 -16.15
N LEU A 156 6.46 -14.79 -14.85
CA LEU A 156 7.08 -13.73 -14.04
C LEU A 156 6.34 -12.39 -14.09
N LYS A 157 5.02 -12.43 -14.28
CA LYS A 157 4.18 -11.24 -14.42
C LYS A 157 3.69 -10.78 -13.06
N ASN A 158 3.87 -9.49 -12.76
CA ASN A 158 3.40 -8.80 -11.56
C ASN A 158 3.97 -9.33 -10.21
N ILE A 159 5.07 -10.09 -10.25
CA ILE A 159 5.71 -10.61 -9.02
C ILE A 159 6.39 -9.47 -8.25
N SER A 160 7.14 -8.61 -8.93
CA SER A 160 7.80 -7.46 -8.30
C SER A 160 6.79 -6.46 -7.73
N GLU A 161 5.71 -6.23 -8.47
CA GLU A 161 4.59 -5.37 -8.09
C GLU A 161 3.90 -5.87 -6.83
N LEU A 162 3.70 -7.19 -6.69
CA LEU A 162 3.14 -7.79 -5.48
C LEU A 162 3.93 -7.37 -4.23
N PHE A 163 5.24 -7.62 -4.21
CA PHE A 163 6.06 -7.31 -3.04
C PHE A 163 6.23 -5.80 -2.83
N TYR A 164 6.26 -5.02 -3.91
CA TYR A 164 6.23 -3.56 -3.83
C TYR A 164 4.96 -3.05 -3.15
N TYR A 165 3.79 -3.52 -3.57
CA TYR A 165 2.52 -3.12 -2.97
C TYR A 165 2.38 -3.58 -1.52
N ALA A 166 2.86 -4.78 -1.19
CA ALA A 166 2.87 -5.27 0.18
C ALA A 166 3.76 -4.40 1.10
N GLN A 167 4.98 -4.04 0.67
CA GLN A 167 5.82 -3.10 1.43
C GLN A 167 5.16 -1.73 1.58
N LYS A 168 4.57 -1.22 0.49
CA LYS A 168 3.90 0.08 0.49
C LYS A 168 2.70 0.12 1.44
N ALA A 169 1.92 -0.95 1.54
CA ALA A 169 0.81 -1.04 2.48
C ALA A 169 1.26 -0.92 3.95
N VAL A 170 2.46 -1.41 4.28
CA VAL A 170 3.04 -1.30 5.62
C VAL A 170 3.58 0.11 5.89
N LEU A 171 4.31 0.67 4.92
CA LEU A 171 5.03 1.93 5.10
C LEU A 171 4.14 3.16 4.95
N HIS A 172 3.10 3.04 4.13
CA HIS A 172 2.21 4.15 3.77
C HIS A 172 0.74 3.74 3.91
N PRO A 173 0.28 3.26 5.08
CA PRO A 173 -1.08 2.74 5.24
C PRO A 173 -2.12 3.84 4.96
N THR A 174 -3.22 3.50 4.29
CA THR A 174 -4.32 4.44 4.04
C THR A 174 -5.17 4.70 5.28
N GLY A 175 -5.30 3.71 6.17
CA GLY A 175 -6.15 3.75 7.36
C GLY A 175 -5.98 5.00 8.25
N PRO A 176 -4.77 5.47 8.58
CA PRO A 176 -4.58 6.69 9.37
C PRO A 176 -4.98 7.99 8.65
N LEU A 177 -4.98 7.99 7.31
CA LEU A 177 -5.20 9.19 6.50
C LEU A 177 -6.66 9.40 6.15
N TYR A 178 -7.39 8.32 5.84
CA TYR A 178 -8.71 8.40 5.21
C TYR A 178 -9.68 7.37 5.77
N CYS A 179 -10.97 7.74 5.79
CA CYS A 179 -12.09 6.89 6.17
C CYS A 179 -12.86 6.54 4.89
N PRO A 180 -12.73 5.32 4.35
CA PRO A 180 -13.46 4.90 3.14
C PRO A 180 -14.99 5.01 3.26
N GLU A 181 -15.52 4.75 4.46
CA GLU A 181 -16.96 4.75 4.75
C GLU A 181 -17.55 6.16 4.65
N ASP A 182 -16.90 7.12 5.32
CA ASP A 182 -17.32 8.53 5.33
C ASP A 182 -16.88 9.27 4.06
N LYS A 183 -15.97 8.67 3.28
CA LYS A 183 -15.29 9.27 2.13
C LYS A 183 -14.57 10.59 2.47
N GLU A 184 -14.03 10.67 3.68
CA GLU A 184 -13.37 11.86 4.22
C GLU A 184 -11.99 11.54 4.81
N MET A 185 -11.10 12.54 4.80
CA MET A 185 -9.83 12.44 5.50
C MET A 185 -10.03 12.45 7.02
N LYS A 186 -9.26 11.65 7.75
CA LYS A 186 -9.36 11.62 9.22
C LYS A 186 -8.91 12.94 9.83
N THR A 187 -9.51 13.30 10.97
CA THR A 187 -9.23 14.58 11.65
C THR A 187 -7.75 14.77 11.99
N ALA A 188 -7.02 13.70 12.33
CA ALA A 188 -5.59 13.76 12.61
C ALA A 188 -4.79 14.17 11.37
N CYS A 189 -5.09 13.58 10.20
CA CYS A 189 -4.48 13.94 8.92
C CYS A 189 -4.78 15.40 8.55
N ILE A 190 -6.04 15.84 8.68
CA ILE A 190 -6.42 17.23 8.40
C ILE A 190 -5.64 18.21 9.29
N LYS A 191 -5.51 17.92 10.59
CA LYS A 191 -4.74 18.76 11.53
C LYS A 191 -3.26 18.83 11.15
N ALA A 192 -2.65 17.71 10.75
CA ALA A 192 -1.26 17.66 10.31
C ALA A 192 -1.04 18.50 9.03
N LEU A 193 -1.85 18.26 8.00
CA LEU A 193 -1.79 19.01 6.74
C LEU A 193 -2.06 20.50 6.93
N THR A 194 -3.01 20.86 7.80
CA THR A 194 -3.29 22.28 8.13
C THR A 194 -2.08 22.94 8.79
N ARG A 195 -1.34 22.22 9.63
CA ARG A 195 -0.11 22.75 10.24
C ARG A 195 0.99 22.93 9.19
N ILE A 196 1.15 21.98 8.28
CA ILE A 196 2.14 22.05 7.19
C ILE A 196 1.83 23.22 6.25
N PHE A 197 0.56 23.41 5.89
CA PHE A 197 0.10 24.57 5.13
C PHE A 197 0.55 25.87 5.79
N LYS A 198 0.27 26.05 7.09
CA LYS A 198 0.65 27.26 7.84
C LYS A 198 2.16 27.46 7.99
N ILE A 199 2.96 26.39 7.93
CA ILE A 199 4.43 26.49 7.92
C ILE A 199 4.94 26.95 6.55
N SER A 200 4.20 26.60 5.50
CA SER A 200 4.56 26.89 4.11
C SER A 200 4.10 28.28 3.67
N ASP A 201 3.04 28.80 4.29
CA ASP A 201 2.54 30.18 4.21
C ASP A 201 3.50 31.10 4.98
N GLN A 202 4.49 31.66 4.28
CA GLN A 202 5.60 32.41 4.85
C GLN A 202 5.18 33.84 5.21
N ASP A 203 4.26 34.43 4.44
CA ASP A 203 3.77 35.79 4.67
C ASP A 203 2.47 35.84 5.50
N ASN A 204 1.87 34.68 5.80
CA ASN A 204 0.65 34.51 6.58
C ASN A 204 -0.58 35.17 5.94
N ASP A 205 -0.64 35.22 4.61
CA ASP A 205 -1.79 35.75 3.87
C ASP A 205 -2.97 34.77 3.76
N GLY A 206 -2.75 33.50 4.18
CA GLY A 206 -3.75 32.44 4.18
C GLY A 206 -3.87 31.69 2.85
N THR A 207 -2.95 31.94 1.91
CA THR A 207 -2.82 31.25 0.63
C THR A 207 -1.38 30.79 0.40
N LEU A 208 -1.19 29.85 -0.54
CA LEU A 208 0.15 29.45 -0.98
C LEU A 208 0.38 29.91 -2.41
N ASP A 209 1.24 30.89 -2.57
CA ASP A 209 1.59 31.43 -3.87
C ASP A 209 2.56 30.50 -4.65
N GLY A 210 3.04 30.94 -5.81
CA GLY A 210 3.99 30.15 -6.60
C GLY A 210 5.36 29.94 -5.94
N ALA A 211 5.83 30.89 -5.13
CA ALA A 211 7.10 30.81 -4.42
C ALA A 211 6.98 29.88 -3.20
N GLU A 212 5.90 29.99 -2.44
CA GLU A 212 5.61 29.18 -1.26
C GLU A 212 5.30 27.73 -1.61
N LEU A 213 4.55 27.48 -2.70
CA LEU A 213 4.36 26.12 -3.21
C LEU A 213 5.67 25.49 -3.68
N ASN A 214 6.58 26.28 -4.25
CA ASN A 214 7.92 25.79 -4.60
C ASN A 214 8.79 25.55 -3.37
N PHE A 215 8.69 26.39 -2.34
CA PHE A 215 9.34 26.18 -1.06
C PHE A 215 8.86 24.88 -0.42
N PHE A 216 7.54 24.70 -0.30
CA PHE A 216 6.90 23.46 0.15
C PHE A 216 7.40 22.22 -0.61
N GLN A 217 7.42 22.29 -1.96
CA GLN A 217 7.88 21.18 -2.80
C GLN A 217 9.35 20.82 -2.58
N ARG A 218 10.22 21.81 -2.37
CA ARG A 218 11.62 21.56 -2.04
C ARG A 218 11.78 20.89 -0.69
N ILE A 219 11.00 21.29 0.30
CA ILE A 219 11.05 20.70 1.65
C ILE A 219 10.56 19.24 1.64
N CYS A 220 9.42 18.96 1.02
CA CYS A 220 8.82 17.62 1.05
C CYS A 220 9.43 16.66 0.02
N PHE A 221 9.74 17.12 -1.20
CA PHE A 221 10.08 16.25 -2.33
C PHE A 221 11.48 16.46 -2.91
N ASN A 222 12.27 17.37 -2.34
CA ASN A 222 13.61 17.75 -2.83
C ASN A 222 13.65 18.14 -4.32
N THR A 223 12.50 18.48 -4.91
CA THR A 223 12.37 18.77 -6.34
C THR A 223 11.48 20.00 -6.53
N PRO A 224 11.88 21.02 -7.31
CA PRO A 224 11.02 22.15 -7.61
C PRO A 224 9.89 21.74 -8.56
N LEU A 225 8.72 22.33 -8.41
CA LEU A 225 7.59 22.06 -9.30
C LEU A 225 7.69 22.97 -10.53
N ALA A 226 7.65 22.36 -11.73
CA ALA A 226 7.62 23.15 -12.96
C ALA A 226 6.38 24.08 -12.97
N PRO A 227 6.49 25.35 -13.40
CA PRO A 227 5.37 26.30 -13.38
C PRO A 227 4.12 25.79 -14.12
N GLN A 228 4.30 25.02 -15.19
CA GLN A 228 3.20 24.39 -15.93
C GLN A 228 2.47 23.31 -15.11
N ALA A 229 3.20 22.53 -14.32
CA ALA A 229 2.62 21.52 -13.43
C ALA A 229 1.85 22.18 -12.28
N LEU A 230 2.37 23.29 -11.74
CA LEU A 230 1.70 24.10 -10.72
C LEU A 230 0.33 24.61 -11.20
N GLU A 231 0.28 25.19 -12.40
CA GLU A 231 -1.01 25.62 -12.96
C GLU A 231 -1.92 24.45 -13.30
N GLY A 232 -1.37 23.31 -13.73
CA GLY A 232 -2.13 22.06 -13.88
C GLY A 232 -2.84 21.67 -12.59
N VAL A 233 -2.12 21.69 -11.46
CA VAL A 233 -2.66 21.40 -10.12
C VAL A 233 -3.74 22.42 -9.73
N LYS A 234 -3.46 23.73 -9.85
CA LYS A 234 -4.45 24.77 -9.54
C LYS A 234 -5.71 24.64 -10.40
N ASN A 235 -5.59 24.31 -11.68
CA ASN A 235 -6.72 24.09 -12.58
C ASN A 235 -7.57 22.89 -12.17
N VAL A 236 -6.96 21.81 -11.68
CA VAL A 236 -7.71 20.67 -11.13
C VAL A 236 -8.52 21.11 -9.91
N VAL A 237 -7.91 21.87 -8.99
CA VAL A 237 -8.60 22.38 -7.80
C VAL A 237 -9.76 23.32 -8.17
N ARG A 238 -9.51 24.32 -9.03
CA ARG A 238 -10.55 25.28 -9.50
C ARG A 238 -11.77 24.60 -10.11
N LYS A 239 -11.58 23.46 -10.79
CA LYS A 239 -12.67 22.70 -11.41
C LYS A 239 -13.58 21.99 -10.41
N HIS A 240 -13.09 21.69 -9.21
CA HIS A 240 -13.83 20.89 -8.22
C HIS A 240 -14.25 21.71 -7.00
N ILE A 241 -13.51 22.76 -6.64
CA ILE A 241 -13.79 23.61 -5.49
C ILE A 241 -13.66 25.08 -5.89
N SER A 242 -14.77 25.82 -5.80
CA SER A 242 -14.87 27.23 -6.20
C SER A 242 -13.99 28.17 -5.38
N ASP A 243 -13.72 27.85 -4.11
CA ASP A 243 -12.86 28.62 -3.20
C ASP A 243 -11.52 27.92 -2.89
N GLY A 244 -11.12 26.96 -3.74
CA GLY A 244 -9.87 26.20 -3.57
C GLY A 244 -8.63 26.94 -4.07
N VAL A 245 -8.78 27.93 -4.94
CA VAL A 245 -7.70 28.78 -5.44
C VAL A 245 -8.19 30.23 -5.47
N ALA A 246 -7.49 31.11 -4.76
CA ALA A 246 -7.69 32.55 -4.80
C ALA A 246 -6.79 33.18 -5.87
N ASP A 247 -6.94 34.49 -6.09
CA ASP A 247 -6.08 35.24 -7.01
C ASP A 247 -4.60 35.25 -6.54
N SER A 248 -4.38 35.23 -5.22
CA SER A 248 -3.04 35.21 -4.60
C SER A 248 -2.40 33.82 -4.61
N GLY A 249 -3.17 32.74 -4.52
CA GLY A 249 -2.59 31.41 -4.35
C GLY A 249 -3.58 30.28 -4.07
N MET A 250 -3.06 29.11 -3.74
CA MET A 250 -3.86 27.96 -3.31
C MET A 250 -4.36 28.17 -1.88
N THR A 251 -5.66 28.02 -1.63
CA THR A 251 -6.21 28.14 -0.27
C THR A 251 -6.02 26.85 0.52
N LEU A 252 -6.16 26.91 1.85
CA LEU A 252 -6.14 25.71 2.70
C LEU A 252 -7.18 24.66 2.25
N LYS A 253 -8.36 25.09 1.81
CA LYS A 253 -9.40 24.19 1.29
C LYS A 253 -8.95 23.48 0.02
N GLY A 254 -8.32 24.23 -0.90
CA GLY A 254 -7.73 23.65 -2.12
C GLY A 254 -6.60 22.68 -1.83
N PHE A 255 -5.74 23.00 -0.87
CA PHE A 255 -4.63 22.16 -0.43
C PHE A 255 -5.13 20.84 0.16
N LEU A 256 -6.08 20.89 1.10
CA LEU A 256 -6.69 19.68 1.69
C LEU A 256 -7.40 18.83 0.63
N PHE A 257 -8.14 19.46 -0.29
CA PHE A 257 -8.80 18.74 -1.37
C PHE A 257 -7.81 18.03 -2.30
N LEU A 258 -6.67 18.66 -2.61
CA LEU A 258 -5.64 18.05 -3.43
C LEU A 258 -5.10 16.75 -2.78
N HIS A 259 -4.88 16.78 -1.46
CA HIS A 259 -4.47 15.59 -0.71
C HIS A 259 -5.57 14.52 -0.66
N THR A 260 -6.84 14.89 -0.49
CA THR A 260 -7.97 13.96 -0.63
C THR A 260 -7.95 13.28 -2.01
N LEU A 261 -7.72 14.05 -3.08
CA LEU A 261 -7.67 13.53 -4.44
C LEU A 261 -6.49 12.55 -4.63
N PHE A 262 -5.31 12.83 -4.05
CA PHE A 262 -4.18 11.91 -4.11
C PHE A 262 -4.50 10.59 -3.42
N ILE A 263 -5.11 10.62 -2.23
CA ILE A 263 -5.50 9.40 -1.52
C ILE A 263 -6.52 8.59 -2.33
N GLN A 264 -7.58 9.23 -2.82
CA GLN A 264 -8.63 8.58 -3.62
C GLN A 264 -8.12 7.98 -4.94
N ARG A 265 -6.99 8.48 -5.46
CA ARG A 265 -6.32 7.94 -6.67
C ARG A 265 -5.23 6.91 -6.36
N GLY A 266 -5.11 6.43 -5.12
CA GLY A 266 -4.09 5.46 -4.71
C GLY A 266 -2.68 6.05 -4.62
N ARG A 267 -2.55 7.38 -4.57
CA ARG A 267 -1.29 8.13 -4.42
C ARG A 267 -1.13 8.71 -3.02
N HIS A 268 -1.63 8.01 -2.00
CA HIS A 268 -1.56 8.44 -0.60
C HIS A 268 -0.11 8.56 -0.09
N GLU A 269 0.86 7.90 -0.72
CA GLU A 269 2.30 8.09 -0.47
C GLU A 269 2.71 9.57 -0.53
N THR A 270 2.13 10.33 -1.47
CA THR A 270 2.39 11.77 -1.59
C THR A 270 1.95 12.53 -0.34
N THR A 271 0.91 12.04 0.35
CA THR A 271 0.43 12.62 1.61
C THR A 271 1.28 12.20 2.79
N TRP A 272 1.88 10.99 2.76
CA TRP A 272 2.82 10.55 3.78
C TRP A 272 4.19 11.23 3.68
N THR A 273 4.67 11.52 2.46
CA THR A 273 5.90 12.30 2.25
C THR A 273 5.81 13.71 2.82
N VAL A 274 4.60 14.26 2.86
CA VAL A 274 4.29 15.64 3.28
C VAL A 274 4.10 15.72 4.79
#